data_AF-Q55327-F1
#
_entry.id   AF-Q55327-F1
#
_cell.length_a   1.000
_cell.length_b   1.000
_cell.length_c   1.000
_cell.angle_alpha   90.00
_cell.angle_beta   90.00
_cell.angle_gamma   90.00
#
_symmetry.space_group_name_H-M   'P 1'
#
loop_
_entity.id
_entity.type
_entity.pdbx_description
1 polymer ?
#
loop_
_entity_poly.entity_id
_entity_poly.type
_entity_poly.pdbx_seq_one_letter_code
_entity_poly.pdbx_strand_id
1 'polypeptide(L)'
;MELGADDYLTKPFTIDELLHAITTRLDRHYQRQAMVESRLDNLRQQVTRSLPHELLTPLNGILGTSQLLINFYDSLSHNEVMESLHDIKTSGERLHRLVENFLIDGRFGPTLGQPHPPGGVAIPVESIHELPLSLALVLENLGQNQPRRHMWK
;
A
#
# COMPACT_ATOMS: atom_id res chain seq x y z
N MET A 1 -33.00 15.96 -8.69
CA MET A 1 -33.31 14.69 -9.38
C MET A 1 -31.99 14.07 -9.77
N GLU A 2 -31.77 12.87 -9.27
CA GLU A 2 -30.68 11.95 -9.60
C GLU A 2 -30.66 11.69 -11.10
N LEU A 3 -29.50 11.69 -11.76
CA LEU A 3 -29.19 10.80 -12.90
C LEU A 3 -27.77 11.10 -13.40
N GLY A 4 -26.84 10.21 -13.07
CA GLY A 4 -25.60 10.09 -13.80
C GLY A 4 -25.90 9.57 -15.21
N ALA A 5 -25.62 10.41 -16.21
CA ALA A 5 -25.45 10.10 -17.62
C ALA A 5 -24.92 11.40 -18.25
N ASP A 6 -24.08 11.33 -19.26
CA ASP A 6 -23.50 12.51 -19.90
C ASP A 6 -24.57 13.57 -20.21
N ASP A 7 -24.41 14.79 -19.68
CA ASP A 7 -25.33 15.90 -19.92
C ASP A 7 -25.29 16.24 -21.41
N TYR A 8 -26.29 15.77 -22.17
CA TYR A 8 -26.43 16.07 -23.58
C TYR A 8 -27.17 17.40 -23.73
N LEU A 9 -26.47 18.40 -24.29
CA LEU A 9 -27.09 19.62 -24.79
C LEU A 9 -27.87 19.31 -26.06
N THR A 10 -29.19 19.40 -26.00
CA THR A 10 -30.06 19.25 -27.17
C THR A 10 -30.17 20.56 -27.92
N LYS A 11 -30.27 20.50 -29.26
CA LYS A 11 -30.40 21.70 -30.10
C LYS A 11 -31.84 22.20 -30.16
N PRO A 12 -32.05 23.51 -30.41
CA PRO A 12 -31.04 24.59 -30.38
C PRO A 12 -30.66 24.93 -28.93
N PHE A 13 -29.38 25.16 -28.66
CA PHE A 13 -28.88 25.58 -27.34
C PHE A 13 -28.24 26.97 -27.43
N THR A 14 -28.16 27.65 -26.29
CA THR A 14 -27.51 28.96 -26.15
C THR A 14 -26.03 28.82 -25.78
N ILE A 15 -25.26 29.89 -25.99
CA ILE A 15 -23.85 29.94 -25.59
C ILE A 15 -23.74 29.78 -24.06
N ASP A 16 -24.65 30.38 -23.29
CA ASP A 16 -24.64 30.30 -21.83
C ASP A 16 -24.91 28.88 -21.33
N GLU A 17 -25.83 28.14 -21.95
CA GLU A 17 -26.08 26.73 -21.64
C GLU A 17 -24.85 25.86 -21.94
N LEU A 18 -24.15 26.12 -23.05
CA LEU A 18 -22.91 25.42 -23.39
C LEU A 18 -21.79 25.72 -22.38
N LEU A 19 -21.60 26.99 -22.03
CA LEU A 19 -20.60 27.39 -21.04
C LEU A 19 -20.89 26.77 -19.68
N HIS A 20 -22.15 26.77 -19.24
CA HIS A 20 -22.56 26.17 -17.98
C HIS A 20 -22.31 24.66 -17.94
N ALA A 21 -22.58 23.94 -19.04
CA ALA A 21 -22.28 22.52 -19.12
C ALA A 21 -20.77 22.24 -19.04
N ILE A 22 -19.94 23.05 -19.72
CA ILE A 22 -18.48 22.93 -19.69
C ILE A 22 -17.94 23.18 -18.28
N THR A 23 -18.34 24.28 -17.63
CA THR A 23 -17.86 24.61 -16.27
C THR A 23 -18.25 23.53 -15.28
N THR A 24 -19.50 23.07 -15.30
CA THR A 24 -19.98 22.01 -14.40
C THR A 24 -19.21 20.69 -14.59
N ARG A 25 -18.75 20.40 -15.82
CA ARG A 25 -17.98 19.18 -16.12
C ARG A 25 -16.52 19.30 -15.69
N LEU A 26 -15.90 20.48 -15.89
CA LEU A 26 -14.56 20.78 -15.39
C LEU A 26 -14.53 20.76 -13.85
N ASP A 27 -15.51 21.36 -13.19
CA ASP A 27 -15.61 21.35 -11.72
C ASP A 27 -15.74 19.91 -11.19
N ARG A 28 -16.63 19.10 -11.78
CA ARG A 28 -16.75 17.67 -11.44
C ARG A 28 -15.44 16.91 -11.66
N HIS A 29 -14.71 17.22 -12.72
CA HIS A 29 -13.42 16.60 -13.01
C HIS A 29 -12.38 16.96 -11.95
N TYR A 30 -12.23 18.25 -11.62
CA TYR A 30 -11.30 18.70 -10.59
C TYR A 30 -11.65 18.15 -9.21
N GLN A 31 -12.93 18.10 -8.83
CA GLN A 31 -13.37 17.48 -7.57
C GLN A 31 -13.04 15.99 -7.51
N ARG A 32 -13.23 15.26 -8.61
CA ARG A 32 -12.87 13.84 -8.68
C ARG A 32 -11.37 13.65 -8.54
N GLN A 33 -10.56 14.46 -9.22
CA GLN A 33 -9.10 14.42 -9.10
C GLN A 33 -8.64 14.72 -7.67
N ALA A 34 -9.16 15.79 -7.06
CA ALA A 34 -8.82 16.15 -5.68
C ALA A 34 -9.19 15.04 -4.68
N MET A 35 -10.33 14.37 -4.89
CA MET A 35 -10.75 13.24 -4.06
C MET A 35 -9.82 12.03 -4.22
N VAL A 36 -9.39 11.73 -5.45
CA VAL A 36 -8.42 10.65 -5.70
C VAL A 36 -7.08 10.97 -5.05
N GLU A 37 -6.55 12.18 -5.22
CA GLU A 37 -5.28 12.60 -4.62
C GLU A 37 -5.35 12.54 -3.09
N SER A 38 -6.43 13.07 -2.51
CA SER A 38 -6.65 13.02 -1.05
C SER A 38 -6.70 11.59 -0.52
N ARG A 39 -7.37 10.67 -1.23
CA ARG A 39 -7.40 9.25 -0.83
C ARG A 39 -6.02 8.61 -0.92
N LEU A 40 -5.27 8.93 -1.97
CA LEU A 40 -3.94 8.38 -2.20
C LEU A 40 -2.95 8.89 -1.14
N ASP A 41 -3.03 10.16 -0.77
CA ASP A 41 -2.25 10.72 0.34
C ASP A 41 -2.62 10.10 1.70
N ASN A 42 -3.90 9.85 1.95
CA ASN A 42 -4.32 9.14 3.17
C ASN A 42 -3.75 7.72 3.21
N LEU A 43 -3.79 6.98 2.10
CA LEU A 43 -3.18 5.65 1.96
C LEU A 43 -1.67 5.71 2.19
N ARG A 44 -0.96 6.65 1.55
CA ARG A 44 0.48 6.87 1.75
C ARG A 44 0.80 7.12 3.23
N GLN A 45 0.01 7.97 3.90
CA GLN A 45 0.21 8.28 5.31
C GLN A 45 -0.05 7.07 6.22
N GLN A 46 -1.11 6.29 5.95
CA GLN A 46 -1.40 5.07 6.71
C GLN A 46 -0.26 4.06 6.56
N VAL A 47 0.16 3.77 5.33
CA VAL A 47 1.27 2.85 5.05
C VAL A 47 2.55 3.32 5.74
N THR A 48 2.90 4.60 5.64
CA THR A 48 4.15 5.12 6.23
C THR A 48 4.14 5.08 7.77
N ARG A 49 2.96 5.21 8.40
CA ARG A 49 2.84 5.28 9.86
C ARG A 49 2.60 3.92 10.52
N SER A 50 1.71 3.09 10.00
CA SER A 50 1.27 1.86 10.68
C SER A 50 2.10 0.64 10.31
N LEU A 51 2.47 0.50 9.03
CA LEU A 51 3.18 -0.68 8.53
C LEU A 51 4.50 -0.93 9.26
N PRO A 52 5.36 0.07 9.54
CA PRO A 52 6.58 -0.16 10.30
C PRO A 52 6.28 -0.74 11.69
N HIS A 53 5.28 -0.21 12.39
CA HIS A 53 4.94 -0.66 13.73
C HIS A 53 4.40 -2.10 13.74
N GLU A 54 3.57 -2.43 12.75
CA GLU A 54 3.00 -3.76 12.57
C GLU A 54 4.04 -4.82 12.20
N LEU A 55 5.08 -4.47 11.42
CA LEU A 55 6.20 -5.37 11.12
C LEU A 55 7.19 -5.51 12.28
N LEU A 56 7.45 -4.42 13.00
CA LEU A 56 8.39 -4.42 14.14
C LEU A 56 7.92 -5.32 15.28
N THR A 57 6.62 -5.44 15.49
CA THR A 57 6.07 -6.29 16.56
C THR A 57 6.44 -7.78 16.41
N PRO A 58 6.11 -8.48 15.30
CA PRO A 58 6.53 -9.87 15.11
C PRO A 58 8.04 -10.01 14.93
N LEU A 59 8.72 -9.02 14.35
CA LEU A 59 10.19 -9.03 14.27
C LEU A 59 10.83 -9.04 15.67
N ASN A 60 10.35 -8.18 16.58
CA ASN A 60 10.82 -8.14 17.96
C ASN A 60 10.47 -9.43 18.72
N GLY A 61 9.35 -10.08 18.39
CA GLY A 61 9.04 -11.43 18.90
C GLY A 61 10.09 -12.45 18.49
N ILE A 62 10.45 -12.49 17.19
CA ILE A 62 11.50 -13.39 16.68
C ILE A 62 12.84 -13.11 17.37
N LEU A 63 13.29 -11.85 17.35
CA LEU A 63 14.60 -11.47 17.89
C LEU A 63 14.68 -11.64 19.40
N GLY A 64 13.65 -11.19 20.12
CA GLY A 64 13.57 -11.27 21.58
C GLY A 64 13.55 -12.71 22.08
N THR A 65 12.67 -13.54 21.51
CA THR A 65 12.59 -14.96 21.89
C THR A 65 13.86 -15.73 21.50
N SER A 66 14.45 -15.41 20.34
CA SER A 66 15.75 -15.98 19.95
C SER A 66 16.86 -15.59 20.92
N GLN A 67 16.88 -14.34 21.40
CA GLN A 67 17.87 -13.88 22.36
C GLN A 67 17.71 -14.55 23.73
N LEU A 68 16.47 -14.77 24.18
CA LEU A 68 16.19 -15.52 25.41
C LEU A 68 16.69 -16.97 25.30
N LEU A 69 16.40 -17.64 24.18
CA LEU A 69 16.92 -18.97 23.89
C LEU A 69 18.44 -19.01 23.94
N ILE A 70 19.12 -18.06 23.29
CA ILE A 70 20.59 -18.02 23.27
C ILE A 70 21.17 -17.80 24.68
N ASN A 71 20.57 -16.91 25.47
CA ASN A 71 21.12 -16.53 26.77
C ASN A 71 20.86 -17.57 27.88
N PHE A 72 19.76 -18.30 27.78
CA PHE A 72 19.29 -19.18 28.84
C PHE A 72 19.19 -20.65 28.43
N TYR A 73 19.71 -21.04 27.25
CA TYR A 73 19.61 -22.39 26.69
C TYR A 73 19.87 -23.51 27.71
N ASP A 74 21.00 -23.45 28.42
CA ASP A 74 21.40 -24.48 29.38
C ASP A 74 20.50 -24.56 30.62
N SER A 75 19.70 -23.52 30.85
CA SER A 75 18.77 -23.40 32.00
C SER A 75 17.33 -23.70 31.63
N LEU A 76 17.01 -23.91 30.35
CA LEU A 76 15.67 -24.17 29.87
C LEU A 76 15.43 -25.68 29.71
N SER A 77 14.25 -26.14 30.10
CA SER A 77 13.79 -27.48 29.80
C SER A 77 13.49 -27.65 28.30
N HIS A 78 13.46 -28.89 27.84
CA HIS A 78 13.09 -29.19 26.45
C HIS A 78 11.74 -28.59 26.05
N ASN A 79 10.76 -28.60 26.96
CA ASN A 79 9.43 -28.04 26.69
C ASN A 79 9.47 -26.51 26.52
N GLU A 80 10.21 -25.79 27.37
CA GLU A 80 10.37 -24.33 27.27
C GLU A 80 11.13 -23.92 26.01
N VAL A 81 12.13 -24.73 25.60
CA VAL A 81 12.82 -24.55 24.32
C VAL A 81 11.83 -24.72 23.16
N MET A 82 11.02 -25.78 23.17
CA MET A 82 10.03 -26.03 22.13
C MET A 82 8.96 -24.94 22.06
N GLU A 83 8.50 -24.43 23.21
CA GLU A 83 7.57 -23.30 23.28
C GLU A 83 8.18 -22.04 22.66
N SER A 84 9.41 -21.71 23.03
CA SER A 84 10.13 -20.56 22.45
C SER A 84 10.33 -20.69 20.93
N LEU A 85 10.62 -21.90 20.43
CA LEU A 85 10.72 -22.16 19.00
C LEU A 85 9.36 -22.01 18.29
N HIS A 86 8.27 -22.42 18.94
CA HIS A 86 6.91 -22.19 18.44
C HIS A 86 6.54 -20.71 18.38
N ASP A 87 6.95 -19.91 19.37
CA ASP A 87 6.74 -18.47 19.38
C ASP A 87 7.49 -17.76 18.25
N ILE A 88 8.75 -18.17 18.00
CA ILE A 88 9.54 -17.66 16.87
C ILE A 88 8.87 -18.01 15.55
N LYS A 89 8.44 -19.27 15.38
CA LYS A 89 7.74 -19.72 14.16
C LYS A 89 6.46 -18.92 13.93
N THR A 90 5.63 -18.78 14.96
CA THR A 90 4.35 -18.05 14.89
C THR A 90 4.57 -16.57 14.55
N SER A 91 5.59 -15.95 15.14
CA SER A 91 5.99 -14.57 14.83
C SER A 91 6.50 -14.43 13.39
N GLY A 92 7.28 -15.39 12.89
CA GLY A 92 7.72 -15.48 11.50
C GLY A 92 6.57 -15.62 10.51
N GLU A 93 5.61 -16.50 10.79
CA GLU A 93 4.40 -16.69 9.95
C GLU A 93 3.50 -15.44 9.95
N ARG A 94 3.40 -14.73 11.08
CA ARG A 94 2.70 -13.44 11.14
C ARG A 94 3.40 -12.40 10.29
N LEU A 95 4.72 -12.28 10.40
CA LEU A 95 5.51 -11.35 9.60
C LEU A 95 5.38 -11.65 8.11
N HIS A 96 5.45 -12.93 7.72
CA HIS A 96 5.26 -13.37 6.34
C HIS A 96 3.91 -12.94 5.78
N ARG A 97 2.82 -13.20 6.51
CA ARG A 97 1.46 -12.80 6.10
C ARG A 97 1.32 -11.28 5.95
N LEU A 98 1.92 -10.48 6.84
CA LEU A 98 1.88 -9.02 6.73
C LEU A 98 2.59 -8.53 5.45
N VAL A 99 3.74 -9.12 5.12
CA VAL A 99 4.47 -8.82 3.89
C VAL A 99 3.68 -9.25 2.66
N GLU A 100 3.10 -10.45 2.66
CA GLU A 100 2.26 -10.94 1.55
C GLU A 100 1.04 -10.05 1.31
N ASN A 101 0.29 -9.72 2.36
CA ASN A 101 -0.88 -8.85 2.26
C ASN A 101 -0.49 -7.49 1.67
N PHE A 102 0.62 -6.91 2.12
CA PHE A 102 1.09 -5.63 1.57
C PHE A 102 1.53 -5.73 0.11
N LEU A 103 2.20 -6.82 -0.30
CA LEU A 103 2.64 -7.01 -1.68
C LEU A 103 1.48 -7.34 -2.63
N ILE A 104 0.41 -7.97 -2.14
CA ILE A 104 -0.80 -8.27 -2.92
C ILE A 104 -1.67 -7.01 -3.04
N ASP A 105 -1.90 -6.29 -1.94
CA ASP A 105 -2.64 -5.01 -1.95
C ASP A 105 -1.90 -3.93 -2.76
N GLY A 106 -0.57 -3.98 -2.80
CA GLY A 106 0.24 -3.12 -3.67
C GLY A 106 0.18 -3.48 -5.16
N ARG A 107 -0.19 -4.73 -5.51
CA ARG A 107 -0.39 -5.19 -6.91
C ARG A 107 -1.84 -5.04 -7.37
N PHE A 108 -2.79 -5.07 -6.45
CA PHE A 108 -4.19 -4.78 -6.69
C PHE A 108 -4.57 -3.49 -5.98
N GLY A 109 -4.14 -2.35 -6.53
CA GLY A 109 -4.78 -1.07 -6.21
C GLY A 109 -6.30 -1.24 -6.33
N PRO A 110 -7.11 -0.69 -5.40
CA PRO A 110 -8.47 -1.14 -5.16
C PRO A 110 -9.33 -1.07 -6.42
N THR A 111 -9.58 -2.22 -7.04
CA THR A 111 -10.68 -2.45 -8.00
C THR A 111 -12.00 -2.55 -7.23
N LEU A 112 -12.38 -1.48 -6.54
CA LEU A 112 -13.71 -1.38 -5.93
C LEU A 112 -14.43 -0.13 -6.44
N GLY A 113 -15.15 -0.35 -7.55
CA GLY A 113 -16.43 0.32 -7.78
C GLY A 113 -16.43 1.60 -8.60
N GLN A 114 -15.68 1.70 -9.70
CA GLN A 114 -15.97 2.71 -10.73
C GLN A 114 -16.43 2.02 -12.02
N PRO A 115 -17.58 2.41 -12.59
CA PRO A 115 -17.96 1.97 -13.92
C PRO A 115 -16.88 2.44 -14.89
N HIS A 116 -16.37 1.51 -15.69
CA HIS A 116 -15.48 1.81 -16.80
C HIS A 116 -16.13 2.89 -17.68
N PRO A 117 -15.45 4.00 -18.01
CA PRO A 117 -15.97 4.94 -18.98
C PRO A 117 -16.09 4.23 -20.34
N PRO A 118 -17.25 4.26 -21.01
CA PRO A 118 -17.34 3.77 -22.37
C PRO A 118 -16.67 4.79 -23.28
N GLY A 119 -15.51 4.43 -23.81
CA GLY A 119 -14.81 5.23 -24.82
C GLY A 119 -13.38 5.57 -24.39
N GLY A 120 -12.44 5.04 -25.16
CA GLY A 120 -11.01 5.15 -24.90
C GLY A 120 -10.56 6.59 -24.68
N VAL A 121 -10.11 6.86 -23.46
CA VAL A 121 -9.09 7.86 -23.21
C VAL A 121 -7.88 7.06 -22.75
N ALA A 122 -6.87 7.01 -23.61
CA ALA A 122 -5.60 6.38 -23.29
C ALA A 122 -5.05 7.04 -22.01
N ILE A 123 -4.88 6.23 -20.97
CA ILE A 123 -4.03 6.62 -19.84
C ILE A 123 -2.61 6.67 -20.42
N PRO A 124 -1.90 7.81 -20.39
CA PRO A 124 -0.52 7.85 -20.84
C PRO A 124 0.28 6.87 -19.97
N VAL A 125 0.96 5.93 -20.61
CA VAL A 125 1.77 4.88 -19.97
C VAL A 125 2.97 5.45 -19.19
N GLU A 126 3.21 6.76 -19.31
CA GLU A 126 4.31 7.48 -18.65
C GLU A 126 4.12 7.69 -17.13
N SER A 127 2.94 7.42 -16.56
CA SER A 127 2.70 7.53 -15.11
C SER A 127 3.06 6.28 -14.28
N ILE A 128 3.67 5.25 -14.88
CA ILE A 128 4.16 4.06 -14.14
C ILE A 128 5.59 4.27 -13.58
N HIS A 129 6.28 5.35 -13.96
CA HIS A 129 7.71 5.50 -13.66
C HIS A 129 8.08 6.26 -12.38
N GLU A 130 7.11 6.76 -11.62
CA GLU A 130 7.37 7.42 -10.34
C GLU A 130 6.65 6.69 -9.21
N LEU A 131 7.24 5.55 -8.80
CA LEU A 131 7.02 5.12 -7.42
C LEU A 131 7.40 6.31 -6.54
N PRO A 132 6.52 6.79 -5.64
CA PRO A 132 6.82 7.94 -4.80
C PRO A 132 8.17 7.69 -4.11
N LEU A 133 9.04 8.71 -4.07
CA LEU A 133 10.43 8.59 -3.58
C LEU A 133 10.52 7.87 -2.21
N SER A 134 9.46 7.97 -1.40
CA SER A 134 9.29 7.23 -0.15
C SER A 134 9.28 5.71 -0.30
N LEU A 135 8.66 5.15 -1.35
CA LEU A 135 8.62 3.72 -1.62
C LEU A 135 9.94 3.22 -2.23
N ALA A 136 10.59 4.03 -3.07
CA ALA A 136 11.94 3.74 -3.55
C ALA A 136 12.95 3.69 -2.39
N LEU A 137 12.88 4.64 -1.45
CA LEU A 137 13.72 4.68 -0.26
C LEU A 137 13.46 3.52 0.70
N VAL A 138 12.19 3.09 0.83
CA VAL A 138 11.80 1.93 1.65
C VAL A 138 12.34 0.64 1.02
N LEU A 139 12.25 0.48 -0.30
CA LEU A 139 12.79 -0.70 -1.01
C LEU A 139 14.33 -0.71 -1.04
N GLU A 140 14.97 0.45 -1.18
CA GLU A 140 16.43 0.60 -1.14
C GLU A 140 16.97 0.27 0.27
N ASN A 141 16.30 0.70 1.34
CA ASN A 141 16.67 0.35 2.71
C ASN A 141 16.41 -1.12 3.06
N LEU A 142 15.39 -1.75 2.48
CA LEU A 142 15.13 -3.19 2.66
C LEU A 142 16.16 -4.07 1.92
N GLY A 143 16.76 -3.58 0.84
CA GLY A 143 17.85 -4.26 0.12
C GLY A 143 19.23 -4.11 0.77
N GLN A 144 19.47 -3.02 1.51
CA GLN A 144 20.77 -2.70 2.11
C GLN A 144 21.03 -3.35 3.47
N ASN A 145 20.02 -3.97 4.11
CA ASN A 145 20.18 -4.64 5.42
C ASN A 145 20.43 -6.17 5.30
N GLN A 146 21.13 -6.59 4.25
CA GLN A 146 21.75 -7.91 4.20
C GLN A 146 23.03 -7.89 5.05
N PRO A 147 23.17 -8.72 6.10
CA PRO A 147 24.43 -8.78 6.84
C PRO A 147 25.55 -9.17 5.87
N ARG A 148 26.60 -8.34 5.81
CA ARG A 148 27.80 -8.61 5.01
C ARG A 148 28.29 -10.02 5.33
N ARG A 149 28.10 -10.95 4.40
CA ARG A 149 28.76 -12.26 4.39
C ARG A 149 30.26 -11.98 4.38
N HIS A 150 30.88 -12.06 5.56
CA HIS A 150 32.32 -12.15 5.67
C HIS A 150 32.76 -13.38 4.88
N MET A 151 33.45 -13.12 3.77
CA MET A 151 34.30 -14.07 3.07
C MET A 151 35.25 -14.70 4.08
N TRP A 152 35.07 -15.98 4.36
CA TRP A 152 36.14 -16.80 4.94
C TRP A 152 37.02 -17.29 3.78
N LYS A 153 38.30 -16.92 3.82
CA LYS A 153 39.40 -17.69 3.24
C LYS A 153 39.75 -18.82 4.19
#